data_AF-A0A836HDS7-F1
#
_entry.id   AF-A0A836HDS7-F1
#
_cell.length_a   1.000
_cell.length_b   1.000
_cell.length_c   1.000
_cell.angle_alpha   90.00
_cell.angle_beta   90.00
_cell.angle_gamma   90.00
#
_symmetry.space_group_name_H-M   'P 1'
#
loop_
_entity.id
_entity.type
_entity.pdbx_description
1 polymer ?
#
loop_
_entity_poly.entity_id
_entity_poly.type
_entity_poly.pdbx_seq_one_letter_code
_entity_poly.pdbx_strand_id
1 'polypeptide(L)'
;MLTSARLHARALADRKSPQLWGAPGAPIIRMRGHHVAWKFQSYDIFVEHTHRRRNSDIRLLQYLGKHCPHPQKSLWSPDTPVTQDRHLFMLTTVDVDAFKYWFGVKRCRLSVGPWNILAKSGLLPPSYKQNSKIMPKPIFDKEKLMKYYLANRKDQRQVEREDYLNYKNSMAKSPEERAAERPVAPFL
;
A
#
# COMPACT_ATOMS: atom_id res chain seq x y z
N MET A 1 5.47 29.14 30.99
CA MET A 1 6.35 29.50 29.86
C MET A 1 6.77 28.22 29.15
N LEU A 2 6.17 27.93 27.99
CA LEU A 2 6.53 26.77 27.17
C LEU A 2 7.77 27.13 26.37
N THR A 3 8.95 26.67 26.81
CA THR A 3 10.17 26.80 26.04
C THR A 3 10.02 26.03 24.73
N SER A 4 9.94 26.78 23.62
CA SER A 4 10.13 26.26 22.26
C SER A 4 11.51 25.61 22.18
N ALA A 5 11.57 24.30 22.44
CA ALA A 5 12.77 23.51 22.17
C ALA A 5 12.95 23.48 20.66
N ARG A 6 13.76 24.40 20.12
CA ARG A 6 14.20 24.38 18.73
C ARG A 6 14.88 23.03 18.48
N LEU A 7 14.19 22.12 17.80
CA LEU A 7 14.71 20.83 17.37
C LEU A 7 15.77 21.07 16.30
N HIS A 8 17.03 21.21 16.70
CA HIS A 8 18.15 21.34 15.76
C HIS A 8 18.57 19.95 15.27
N ALA A 9 18.94 19.87 13.99
CA ALA A 9 19.56 18.67 13.44
C ALA A 9 20.87 18.36 14.21
N ARG A 10 21.25 17.07 14.27
CA ARG A 10 22.48 16.67 14.95
C ARG A 10 23.70 17.35 14.30
N ALA A 11 24.59 17.90 15.12
CA ALA A 11 25.85 18.48 14.66
C ALA A 11 26.73 17.46 13.92
N LEU A 12 26.73 16.20 14.39
CA LEU A 12 27.35 15.07 13.71
C LEU A 12 26.26 14.09 13.26
N ALA A 13 26.16 13.88 11.95
CA ALA A 13 25.21 12.95 11.37
C ALA A 13 25.56 11.50 11.75
N ASP A 14 24.55 10.69 12.05
CA ASP A 14 24.75 9.24 12.20
C ASP A 14 25.06 8.64 10.82
N ARG A 15 26.30 8.16 10.66
CA ARG A 15 26.80 7.61 9.40
C ARG A 15 26.12 6.30 9.00
N LYS A 16 25.60 5.52 9.95
CA LYS A 16 25.05 4.17 9.68
C LYS A 16 23.60 4.18 9.26
N SER A 17 22.83 5.19 9.67
CA SER A 17 21.39 5.27 9.40
C SER A 17 20.93 6.65 8.95
N PRO A 18 21.55 7.23 7.89
CA PRO A 18 21.10 8.50 7.34
C PRO A 18 19.64 8.39 6.85
N GLN A 19 18.90 9.47 7.02
CA GLN A 19 17.53 9.62 6.56
C GLN A 19 17.33 11.04 6.05
N LEU A 20 16.24 11.26 5.33
CA LEU A 20 15.90 12.55 4.74
C LEU A 20 14.88 13.29 5.63
N TRP A 21 14.98 14.62 5.66
CA TRP A 21 13.98 15.54 6.24
C TRP A 21 13.77 15.48 7.76
N GLY A 22 14.75 15.01 8.53
CA GLY A 22 14.75 15.09 10.00
C GLY A 22 13.75 14.14 10.69
N ALA A 23 13.73 14.19 12.03
CA ALA A 23 12.98 13.25 12.88
C ALA A 23 11.88 13.95 13.70
N PRO A 24 10.69 13.32 13.89
CA PRO A 24 10.24 12.06 13.27
C PRO A 24 9.73 12.31 11.85
N GLY A 25 10.29 11.60 10.86
CA GLY A 25 9.84 11.74 9.47
C GLY A 25 8.47 11.10 9.20
N ALA A 26 8.03 11.18 7.94
CA ALA A 26 6.74 10.66 7.47
C ALA A 26 6.50 9.20 7.87
N PRO A 27 5.24 8.78 8.05
CA PRO A 27 4.92 7.39 8.33
C PRO A 27 5.28 6.52 7.11
N ILE A 28 5.90 5.38 7.38
CA ILE A 28 6.41 4.45 6.39
C ILE A 28 6.01 3.02 6.76
N ILE A 29 5.50 2.30 5.77
CA ILE A 29 5.23 0.87 5.86
C ILE A 29 6.54 0.13 5.61
N ARG A 30 7.02 -0.56 6.64
CA ARG A 30 8.26 -1.34 6.63
C ARG A 30 7.98 -2.80 6.94
N MET A 31 8.92 -3.62 6.49
CA MET A 31 9.02 -5.01 6.86
C MET A 31 10.31 -5.19 7.64
N ARG A 32 10.25 -5.73 8.87
CA ARG A 32 11.44 -5.98 9.70
C ARG A 32 11.44 -7.41 10.19
N GLY A 33 12.60 -8.03 10.09
CA GLY A 33 12.85 -9.35 10.67
C GLY A 33 13.34 -9.24 12.10
N HIS A 34 13.10 -10.29 12.88
CA HIS A 34 13.82 -10.51 14.14
C HIS A 34 15.27 -10.95 13.84
N HIS A 35 16.24 -10.61 14.69
CA HIS A 35 17.60 -11.14 14.53
C HIS A 35 17.69 -12.54 15.14
N VAL A 36 17.22 -13.55 14.40
CA VAL A 36 17.20 -14.96 14.80
C VAL A 36 17.83 -15.85 13.73
N ALA A 37 18.02 -17.13 14.02
CA ALA A 37 18.49 -18.09 13.02
C ALA A 37 17.54 -18.12 11.81
N TRP A 38 18.09 -18.18 10.59
CA TRP A 38 17.32 -18.06 9.35
C TRP A 38 16.13 -19.02 9.26
N LYS A 39 16.27 -20.27 9.76
CA LYS A 39 15.20 -21.28 9.79
C LYS A 39 13.95 -20.88 10.58
N PHE A 40 14.06 -19.91 11.49
CA PHE A 40 12.96 -19.39 12.30
C PHE A 40 12.66 -17.92 11.98
N GLN A 41 13.20 -17.40 10.87
CA GLN A 41 13.05 -16.02 10.50
C GLN A 41 11.60 -15.74 10.08
N SER A 42 10.99 -14.75 10.72
CA SER A 42 9.75 -14.15 10.23
C SER A 42 9.93 -12.65 10.09
N TYR A 43 9.04 -12.06 9.31
CA TYR A 43 8.99 -10.62 9.11
C TYR A 43 7.67 -10.05 9.58
N ASP A 44 7.74 -8.94 10.31
CA ASP A 44 6.57 -8.15 10.66
C ASP A 44 6.42 -7.00 9.69
N ILE A 45 5.19 -6.79 9.24
CA ILE A 45 4.77 -5.64 8.42
C ILE A 45 4.09 -4.65 9.37
N PHE A 46 4.57 -3.43 9.41
CA PHE A 46 4.05 -2.40 10.31
C PHE A 46 4.27 -1.00 9.75
N VAL A 47 3.54 -0.06 10.32
CA VAL A 47 3.69 1.38 10.09
C VAL A 47 4.55 1.95 11.21
N GLU A 48 5.63 2.63 10.87
CA GLU A 48 6.44 3.41 11.81
C GLU A 48 6.81 4.77 11.21
N HIS A 49 7.41 5.66 12.01
CA HIS A 49 8.03 6.86 11.44
C HIS A 49 9.32 6.52 10.69
N THR A 50 9.70 7.35 9.72
CA THR A 50 10.93 7.18 8.93
C THR A 50 12.18 7.04 9.82
N HIS A 51 12.27 7.87 10.87
CA HIS A 51 13.24 7.70 11.95
C HIS A 51 12.64 6.85 13.06
N ARG A 52 13.27 5.71 13.36
CA ARG A 52 12.80 4.79 14.40
C ARG A 52 12.89 5.45 15.78
N ARG A 53 11.78 5.50 16.49
CA ARG A 53 11.76 5.91 17.90
C ARG A 53 12.34 4.79 18.75
N ARG A 54 13.43 5.06 19.46
CA ARG A 54 14.02 4.13 20.46
C ARG A 54 13.61 4.48 21.89
N ASN A 55 13.25 5.75 22.12
CA ASN A 55 13.02 6.35 23.44
C ASN A 55 11.53 6.43 23.81
N SER A 56 10.66 5.68 23.12
CA SER A 56 9.24 5.58 23.45
C SER A 56 8.83 4.12 23.58
N ASP A 57 7.90 3.84 24.49
CA ASP A 57 7.29 2.51 24.64
C ASP A 57 6.50 2.14 23.38
N ILE A 58 5.83 3.15 22.79
CA ILE A 58 5.20 3.05 21.47
C ILE A 58 6.27 3.25 20.39
N ARG A 59 6.82 2.13 19.89
CA ARG A 59 7.88 2.12 18.86
C ARG A 59 7.35 2.04 17.43
N LEU A 60 6.07 1.70 17.27
CA LEU A 60 5.36 1.55 16.00
C LEU A 60 3.99 2.24 16.07
N LEU A 61 3.49 2.69 14.93
CA LEU A 61 2.18 3.34 14.81
C LEU A 61 1.05 2.32 14.66
N GLN A 62 1.27 1.28 13.86
CA GLN A 62 0.29 0.24 13.59
C GLN A 62 0.99 -1.07 13.21
N TYR A 63 0.52 -2.19 13.73
CA TYR A 63 0.91 -3.52 13.24
C TYR A 63 -0.02 -3.93 12.09
N LEU A 64 0.55 -4.29 10.95
CA LEU A 64 -0.23 -4.69 9.77
C LEU A 64 -0.25 -6.20 9.56
N GLY A 65 0.70 -6.96 10.10
CA GLY A 65 0.68 -8.41 10.02
C GLY A 65 2.05 -9.05 9.95
N LYS A 66 2.06 -10.35 9.65
CA LYS A 66 3.25 -11.20 9.66
C LYS A 66 3.42 -11.91 8.31
N HIS A 67 4.64 -11.91 7.81
CA HIS A 67 5.07 -12.65 6.63
C HIS A 67 6.08 -13.74 7.00
N CYS A 68 5.79 -14.98 6.59
CA CYS A 68 6.73 -16.09 6.67
C CYS A 68 7.46 -16.26 5.32
N PRO A 69 8.79 -16.08 5.26
CA PRO A 69 9.55 -16.22 4.03
C PRO A 69 9.84 -17.70 3.67
N HIS A 70 9.34 -18.65 4.46
CA HIS A 70 9.59 -20.07 4.26
C HIS A 70 8.38 -20.73 3.60
N PRO A 71 8.59 -21.47 2.48
CA PRO A 71 7.52 -22.16 1.79
C PRO A 71 7.05 -23.35 2.65
N GLN A 72 5.74 -23.46 2.84
CA GLN A 72 5.10 -24.50 3.65
C GLN A 72 4.24 -25.41 2.76
N LYS A 73 4.27 -26.72 3.01
CA LYS A 73 3.31 -27.64 2.37
C LYS A 73 1.90 -27.31 2.87
N SER A 74 0.90 -27.29 1.98
CA SER A 74 -0.50 -27.20 2.44
C SER A 74 -0.83 -28.47 3.22
N LEU A 75 -1.09 -28.31 4.51
CA LEU A 75 -1.57 -29.36 5.41
C LEU A 75 -3.04 -29.16 5.78
N TRP A 76 -3.65 -28.09 5.26
CA TRP A 76 -4.96 -27.60 5.66
C TRP A 76 -5.99 -27.71 4.54
N SER A 77 -5.54 -27.83 3.28
CA SER A 77 -6.40 -28.22 2.18
C SER A 77 -6.51 -29.75 2.15
N PRO A 78 -7.72 -30.34 1.98
CA PRO A 78 -7.79 -31.73 1.52
C PRO A 78 -7.06 -31.83 0.17
N ASP A 79 -6.53 -33.00 -0.17
CA ASP A 79 -5.87 -33.25 -1.46
C ASP A 79 -6.87 -33.04 -2.60
N THR A 80 -7.02 -31.78 -3.03
CA THR A 80 -8.00 -31.37 -4.02
C THR A 80 -7.27 -31.39 -5.37
N PRO A 81 -7.83 -31.99 -6.43
CA PRO A 81 -7.18 -32.06 -7.74
C PRO A 81 -7.20 -30.70 -8.48
N VAL A 82 -7.16 -29.59 -7.75
CA VAL A 82 -6.96 -28.26 -8.33
C VAL A 82 -5.50 -28.16 -8.76
N THR A 83 -5.30 -27.84 -10.04
CA THR A 83 -3.96 -27.62 -10.58
C THR A 83 -3.25 -26.53 -9.77
N GLN A 84 -1.97 -26.74 -9.49
CA GLN A 84 -1.12 -25.85 -8.68
C GLN A 84 -1.42 -25.78 -7.16
N ASP A 85 -2.49 -26.41 -6.65
CA ASP A 85 -2.80 -26.41 -5.20
C ASP A 85 -1.79 -27.22 -4.38
N ARG A 86 -1.01 -28.08 -5.04
CA ARG A 86 0.10 -28.83 -4.42
C ARG A 86 1.44 -28.08 -4.42
N HIS A 87 1.49 -26.84 -4.91
CA HIS A 87 2.68 -26.00 -4.74
C HIS A 87 2.87 -25.66 -3.26
N LEU A 88 4.09 -25.24 -2.90
CA LEU A 88 4.33 -24.74 -1.56
C LEU A 88 3.70 -23.36 -1.38
N PHE A 89 3.18 -23.11 -0.19
CA PHE A 89 2.48 -21.90 0.19
C PHE A 89 3.39 -20.95 0.95
N MET A 90 3.24 -19.65 0.67
CA MET A 90 3.91 -18.58 1.40
C MET A 90 2.88 -17.87 2.27
N LEU A 91 2.94 -18.09 3.58
CA LEU A 91 1.92 -17.59 4.50
C LEU A 91 2.17 -16.12 4.87
N THR A 92 1.15 -15.29 4.65
CA THR A 92 1.16 -13.86 4.99
C THR A 92 -0.19 -13.44 5.54
N THR A 93 -0.18 -12.72 6.65
CA THR A 93 -1.36 -12.02 7.19
C THR A 93 -1.22 -10.52 6.94
N VAL A 94 -2.31 -9.87 6.54
CA VAL A 94 -2.36 -8.43 6.28
C VAL A 94 -3.67 -7.85 6.78
N ASP A 95 -3.59 -6.85 7.64
CA ASP A 95 -4.69 -5.97 8.02
C ASP A 95 -4.96 -4.99 6.88
N VAL A 96 -5.98 -5.32 6.09
CA VAL A 96 -6.34 -4.60 4.85
C VAL A 96 -6.93 -3.22 5.16
N ASP A 97 -7.71 -3.10 6.22
CA ASP A 97 -8.42 -1.85 6.54
C ASP A 97 -7.45 -0.83 7.11
N ALA A 98 -6.58 -1.25 8.03
CA ALA A 98 -5.51 -0.38 8.52
C ALA A 98 -4.55 -0.01 7.39
N PHE A 99 -4.22 -0.94 6.48
CA PHE A 99 -3.41 -0.63 5.30
C PHE A 99 -4.08 0.45 4.43
N LYS A 100 -5.36 0.29 4.05
CA LYS A 100 -6.11 1.26 3.24
C LYS A 100 -6.19 2.62 3.91
N TYR A 101 -6.41 2.67 5.22
CA TYR A 101 -6.40 3.90 6.00
C TYR A 101 -5.04 4.60 5.95
N TRP A 102 -3.97 3.88 6.28
CA TRP A 102 -2.63 4.45 6.35
C TRP A 102 -2.08 4.83 4.97
N PHE A 103 -2.39 4.05 3.94
CA PHE A 103 -1.96 4.30 2.57
C PHE A 103 -2.79 5.37 1.87
N GLY A 104 -4.12 5.24 1.89
CA GLY A 104 -5.03 6.16 1.20
C GLY A 104 -5.25 7.47 1.94
N VAL A 105 -5.63 7.40 3.22
CA VAL A 105 -5.99 8.59 4.02
C VAL A 105 -4.74 9.29 4.56
N LYS A 106 -3.82 8.54 5.18
CA LYS A 106 -2.61 9.12 5.80
C LYS A 106 -1.41 9.25 4.85
N ARG A 107 -1.52 8.75 3.61
CA ARG A 107 -0.51 8.86 2.55
C ARG A 107 0.88 8.38 3.00
N CYS A 108 0.93 7.19 3.60
CA CYS A 108 2.17 6.55 4.02
C CYS A 108 3.15 6.31 2.87
N ARG A 109 4.46 6.37 3.19
CA ARG A 109 5.51 5.84 2.32
C ARG A 109 5.53 4.31 2.36
N LEU A 110 6.00 3.69 1.29
CA LEU A 110 6.07 2.24 1.18
C LEU A 110 7.49 1.78 0.84
N SER A 111 8.01 0.82 1.58
CA SER A 111 9.28 0.15 1.24
C SER A 111 9.05 -1.00 0.26
N VAL A 112 10.10 -1.36 -0.50
CA VAL A 112 9.99 -2.32 -1.60
C VAL A 112 9.61 -3.73 -1.13
N GLY A 113 10.08 -4.15 0.05
CA GLY A 113 9.75 -5.46 0.64
C GLY A 113 8.23 -5.66 0.81
N PRO A 114 7.56 -4.85 1.66
CA PRO A 114 6.11 -4.84 1.79
C PRO A 114 5.37 -4.64 0.46
N TRP A 115 5.87 -3.76 -0.42
CA TRP A 115 5.24 -3.55 -1.74
C TRP A 115 5.15 -4.85 -2.52
N ASN A 116 6.24 -5.62 -2.60
CA ASN A 116 6.23 -6.89 -3.32
C ASN A 116 5.23 -7.90 -2.75
N ILE A 117 5.03 -7.91 -1.43
CA ILE A 117 4.06 -8.78 -0.76
C ILE A 117 2.63 -8.35 -1.06
N LEU A 118 2.34 -7.05 -0.90
CA LEU A 118 1.02 -6.47 -1.20
C LEU A 118 0.65 -6.59 -2.69
N ALA A 119 1.64 -6.63 -3.57
CA ALA A 119 1.42 -6.90 -4.99
C ALA A 119 0.99 -8.35 -5.25
N LYS A 120 1.48 -9.32 -4.47
CA LYS A 120 1.04 -10.72 -4.55
C LYS A 120 -0.36 -10.92 -3.99
N SER A 121 -0.83 -10.07 -3.07
CA SER A 121 -2.20 -10.12 -2.56
C SER A 121 -3.21 -9.36 -3.42
N GLY A 122 -2.79 -8.72 -4.51
CA GLY A 122 -3.67 -7.93 -5.38
C GLY A 122 -4.07 -6.55 -4.84
N LEU A 123 -3.46 -6.08 -3.74
CA LEU A 123 -3.76 -4.75 -3.17
C LEU A 123 -3.04 -3.61 -3.89
N LEU A 124 -1.90 -3.90 -4.50
CA LEU A 124 -1.08 -2.94 -5.24
C LEU A 124 -0.57 -3.56 -6.55
N PRO A 125 -0.22 -2.74 -7.56
CA PRO A 125 0.53 -3.22 -8.71
C PRO A 125 1.95 -3.67 -8.30
N PRO A 126 2.64 -4.47 -9.13
CA PRO A 126 4.05 -4.83 -8.95
C PRO A 126 4.94 -3.61 -8.70
N SER A 127 5.99 -3.78 -7.90
CA SER A 127 6.86 -2.67 -7.54
C SER A 127 7.80 -2.27 -8.68
N TYR A 128 8.23 -1.01 -8.70
CA TYR A 128 9.18 -0.49 -9.69
C TYR A 128 10.54 -1.20 -9.70
N LYS A 129 10.87 -2.00 -8.67
CA LYS A 129 12.11 -2.80 -8.62
C LYS A 129 11.94 -4.22 -9.15
N GLN A 130 10.71 -4.70 -9.36
CA GLN A 130 10.43 -6.01 -9.98
C GLN A 130 10.57 -5.92 -11.50
N ASN A 131 11.82 -5.86 -11.96
CA ASN A 131 12.13 -5.71 -13.38
C ASN A 131 12.23 -7.08 -14.07
N SER A 132 11.50 -7.24 -15.17
CA SER A 132 11.81 -8.30 -16.14
C SER A 132 13.09 -7.92 -16.87
N LYS A 133 14.14 -8.75 -16.77
CA LYS A 133 15.41 -8.51 -17.48
C LYS A 133 15.32 -8.79 -18.99
N ILE A 134 14.20 -9.38 -19.43
CA ILE A 134 13.95 -9.73 -20.83
C ILE A 134 13.49 -8.49 -21.61
N MET A 135 12.67 -7.64 -21.00
CA MET A 135 12.11 -6.46 -21.65
C MET A 135 12.89 -5.20 -21.22
N PRO A 136 13.50 -4.45 -22.16
CA PRO A 136 14.12 -3.18 -21.84
C PRO A 136 13.06 -2.14 -21.43
N LYS A 137 13.54 -1.02 -20.85
CA LYS A 137 12.66 0.11 -20.55
C LYS A 137 12.11 0.72 -21.85
N PRO A 138 10.86 1.22 -21.86
CA PRO A 138 10.26 1.82 -23.03
C PRO A 138 10.97 3.13 -23.42
N ILE A 139 10.95 3.43 -24.71
CA ILE A 139 11.39 4.72 -25.29
C ILE A 139 10.13 5.51 -25.66
N PHE A 140 10.13 6.80 -25.34
CA PHE A 140 8.98 7.68 -25.57
C PHE A 140 9.29 8.75 -26.60
N ASP A 141 8.36 8.93 -27.54
CA ASP A 141 8.38 9.98 -28.55
C ASP A 141 7.02 10.69 -28.51
N LYS A 142 7.05 12.01 -28.32
CA LYS A 142 5.86 12.84 -28.12
C LYS A 142 4.93 12.78 -29.33
N GLU A 143 5.46 12.75 -30.55
CA GLU A 143 4.64 12.79 -31.77
C GLU A 143 3.82 11.51 -31.92
N LYS A 144 4.44 10.35 -31.69
CA LYS A 144 3.77 9.04 -31.74
C LYS A 144 2.73 8.91 -30.64
N LEU A 145 3.03 9.38 -29.44
CA LEU A 145 2.08 9.40 -28.33
C LEU A 145 0.87 10.30 -28.63
N MET A 146 1.09 11.45 -29.26
CA MET A 146 0.00 12.36 -29.63
C MET A 146 -0.91 11.73 -30.69
N LYS A 147 -0.35 11.04 -31.69
CA LYS A 147 -1.15 10.29 -32.69
C LYS A 147 -2.04 9.25 -32.03
N TYR A 148 -1.51 8.48 -31.06
CA TYR A 148 -2.28 7.51 -30.31
C TYR A 148 -3.38 8.16 -29.45
N TYR A 149 -3.07 9.28 -28.80
CA TYR A 149 -4.04 10.02 -27.98
C TYR A 149 -5.21 10.56 -28.82
N LEU A 150 -4.92 11.20 -29.96
CA LEU A 150 -5.95 11.74 -30.84
C LEU A 150 -6.84 10.65 -31.43
N ALA A 151 -6.32 9.44 -31.65
CA ALA A 151 -7.10 8.30 -32.13
C ALA A 151 -8.09 7.75 -31.09
N ASN A 152 -7.74 7.77 -29.79
CA ASN A 152 -8.45 7.00 -28.76
C ASN A 152 -8.92 7.82 -27.54
N ARG A 153 -9.01 9.14 -27.63
CA ARG A 153 -9.45 9.98 -26.50
C ARG A 153 -10.93 9.74 -26.15
N LYS A 154 -11.23 9.59 -24.85
CA LYS A 154 -12.60 9.49 -24.34
C LYS A 154 -13.31 10.85 -24.40
N ASP A 155 -14.64 10.84 -24.36
CA ASP A 155 -15.44 12.06 -24.20
C ASP A 155 -15.25 12.66 -22.79
N GLN A 156 -15.23 13.99 -22.71
CA GLN A 156 -14.99 14.74 -21.48
C GLN A 156 -15.97 14.37 -20.37
N ARG A 157 -17.26 14.22 -20.70
CA ARG A 157 -18.30 13.84 -19.73
C ARG A 157 -18.09 12.44 -19.14
N GLN A 158 -17.56 11.52 -19.96
CA GLN A 158 -17.26 10.17 -19.49
C GLN A 158 -16.08 10.17 -18.53
N VAL A 159 -15.03 10.94 -18.85
CA VAL A 159 -13.85 11.11 -17.98
C VAL A 159 -14.26 11.72 -16.63
N GLU A 160 -15.05 12.80 -16.64
CA GLU A 160 -15.51 13.45 -15.41
C GLU A 160 -16.36 12.53 -14.53
N ARG A 161 -17.21 11.69 -15.16
CA ARG A 161 -18.01 10.70 -14.43
C ARG A 161 -17.14 9.58 -13.84
N GLU A 162 -16.16 9.09 -14.58
CA GLU A 162 -15.20 8.09 -14.10
C GLU A 162 -14.40 8.61 -12.91
N ASP A 163 -13.89 9.85 -13.00
CA ASP A 163 -13.16 10.50 -11.92
C ASP A 163 -14.03 10.72 -10.67
N TYR A 164 -15.30 11.09 -10.85
CA TYR A 164 -16.24 11.23 -9.73
C TYR A 164 -16.45 9.89 -9.00
N LEU A 165 -16.73 8.82 -9.74
CA LEU A 165 -16.99 7.51 -9.16
C LEU A 165 -15.74 6.91 -8.49
N ASN A 166 -14.56 7.16 -9.03
CA ASN A 166 -13.30 6.61 -8.52
C ASN A 166 -12.73 7.38 -7.31
N TYR A 167 -12.85 8.72 -7.30
CA TYR A 167 -12.16 9.55 -6.31
C TYR A 167 -13.08 10.30 -5.34
N LYS A 168 -14.37 10.46 -5.66
CA LYS A 168 -15.33 11.19 -4.81
C LYS A 168 -16.25 10.24 -4.07
N ASN A 169 -17.23 9.68 -4.76
CA ASN A 169 -18.21 8.79 -4.18
C ASN A 169 -18.69 7.79 -5.23
N SER A 170 -18.56 6.51 -4.92
CA SER A 170 -19.04 5.42 -5.78
C SER A 170 -20.50 5.05 -5.50
N MET A 171 -21.08 5.50 -4.38
CA MET A 171 -22.46 5.20 -3.96
C MET A 171 -23.41 6.33 -4.38
N ALA A 172 -23.55 6.53 -5.69
CA ALA A 172 -24.48 7.51 -6.25
C ALA A 172 -25.90 6.92 -6.34
N LYS A 173 -26.88 7.61 -5.75
CA LYS A 173 -28.28 7.14 -5.73
C LYS A 173 -28.91 7.13 -7.12
N SER A 174 -29.59 6.03 -7.45
CA SER A 174 -30.34 5.87 -8.69
C SER A 174 -31.63 6.70 -8.69
N PRO A 175 -32.23 6.98 -9.87
CA PRO A 175 -33.53 7.66 -9.93
C PRO A 175 -34.65 6.91 -9.18
N GLU A 176 -34.61 5.58 -9.20
CA GLU A 176 -35.59 4.71 -8.54
C GLU A 176 -35.49 4.81 -7.01
N GLU A 177 -34.27 4.79 -6.47
CA GLU A 177 -34.02 4.98 -5.03
C GLU A 177 -34.51 6.35 -4.55
N ARG A 178 -34.27 7.41 -5.34
CA ARG A 178 -34.77 8.75 -5.02
C ARG A 178 -36.29 8.83 -5.06
N ALA A 179 -36.93 8.11 -5.98
CA ALA A 179 -38.38 8.05 -6.07
C ALA A 179 -39.00 7.24 -4.91
N ALA A 180 -38.28 6.27 -4.36
CA ALA A 180 -38.68 5.51 -3.18
C ALA A 180 -38.48 6.28 -1.86
N GLU A 181 -37.43 7.11 -1.78
CA GLU A 181 -37.11 7.91 -0.58
C GLU A 181 -37.93 9.19 -0.45
N ARG A 182 -38.63 9.62 -1.51
CA ARG A 182 -39.45 10.84 -1.45
C ARG A 182 -40.55 10.67 -0.39
N PRO A 183 -40.85 11.73 0.39
CA PRO A 183 -41.97 11.70 1.33
C PRO A 183 -43.25 11.21 0.66
N VAL A 184 -44.13 10.55 1.41
CA VAL A 184 -45.44 10.10 0.93
C VAL A 184 -46.51 10.83 1.74
N ALA A 185 -47.73 10.95 1.20
CA ALA A 185 -48.85 11.53 1.90
C ALA A 185 -49.01 10.92 3.31
N PRO A 186 -49.27 11.74 4.37
CA PRO A 186 -49.72 13.14 4.32
C PRO A 186 -48.61 14.20 4.22
N PHE A 187 -47.34 13.81 4.07
CA PHE A 187 -46.19 14.72 4.10
C PHE A 187 -45.66 15.11 2.70
N LEU A 188 -46.34 14.69 1.63
CA LEU A 188 -46.03 15.05 0.24
C LEU A 188 -46.58 16.43 -0.10
#